data_AF-A0A125SQH1-F1
#
_entry.id   AF-A0A125SQH1-F1
#
_cell.length_a   1.000
_cell.length_b   1.000
_cell.length_c   1.000
_cell.angle_alpha   90.00
_cell.angle_beta   90.00
_cell.angle_gamma   90.00
#
_symmetry.space_group_name_H-M   'P 1'
#
loop_
_entity.id
_entity.type
_entity.pdbx_description
1 polymer ?
#
loop_
_entity_poly.entity_id
_entity_poly.type
_entity_poly.pdbx_seq_one_letter_code
_entity_poly.pdbx_strand_id
1 'polypeptide(L)'
;MGTGYNTVCRVLGAWCSPDPNRPVRVYADGIFDMFHFGHARALEQAKKLFPHTYLIVGVCNDAVTHRYKGKTVMTEDERYESLRHCAWVDEVVRDAPWVINMEFLEKHDIDYVAHDDLPYADASGSCDDVYGFRAGRFKATQRTEGVSTSDLILRILKDYNEYVLRNLSRGYTRRDLGISLVKVCAST
;
A
#
# COMPACT_ATOMS: atom_id res chain seq x y z
N MET A 1 27.01 33.84 -1.14
CA MET A 1 27.73 32.76 -0.42
C MET A 1 26.68 31.75 0.02
N GLY A 2 26.69 30.52 -0.50
CA GLY A 2 25.67 29.52 -0.13
C GLY A 2 25.57 28.25 -0.99
N THR A 3 26.50 27.98 -1.91
CA THR A 3 26.41 26.83 -2.82
C THR A 3 27.30 25.63 -2.43
N GLY A 4 27.90 25.63 -1.24
CA GLY A 4 28.95 24.66 -0.87
C GLY A 4 28.56 23.51 0.06
N TYR A 5 27.39 23.55 0.71
CA TYR A 5 27.06 22.58 1.79
C TYR A 5 26.22 21.38 1.34
N ASN A 6 25.60 21.41 0.15
CA ASN A 6 24.78 20.29 -0.36
C ASN A 6 25.61 19.08 -0.83
N THR A 7 26.93 19.23 -0.99
CA THR A 7 27.78 18.18 -1.56
C THR A 7 28.44 17.31 -0.47
N VAL A 8 28.57 17.80 0.77
CA VAL A 8 29.43 17.16 1.79
C VAL A 8 28.73 15.97 2.49
N CYS A 9 27.41 16.01 2.68
CA CYS A 9 26.67 14.88 3.29
C CYS A 9 26.47 13.68 2.35
N ARG A 10 26.68 13.82 1.03
CA ARG A 10 26.58 12.70 0.07
C ARG A 10 27.77 11.74 0.13
N VAL A 11 28.85 12.07 0.82
CA VAL A 11 30.15 11.37 0.72
C VAL A 11 30.34 10.26 1.76
N LEU A 12 29.53 10.19 2.83
CA LEU A 12 29.80 9.29 3.98
C LEU A 12 28.78 8.17 4.24
N GLY A 13 27.81 7.93 3.35
CA GLY A 13 26.92 6.76 3.45
C GLY A 13 25.98 6.71 4.67
N ALA A 14 25.98 7.75 5.51
CA ALA A 14 25.08 7.91 6.66
C ALA A 14 23.97 8.92 6.30
N TRP A 15 22.87 8.41 5.75
CA TRP A 15 21.72 9.21 5.33
C TRP A 15 20.81 9.56 6.51
N CYS A 16 21.34 10.18 7.56
CA CYS A 16 20.49 10.84 8.56
C CYS A 16 20.02 12.20 7.97
N SER A 17 18.85 12.71 8.39
CA SER A 17 18.46 14.08 8.03
C SER A 17 19.62 15.03 8.37
N PRO A 18 20.16 15.80 7.42
CA PRO A 18 21.31 16.67 7.66
C PRO A 18 20.98 17.83 8.59
N ASP A 19 19.68 18.12 8.78
CA ASP A 19 19.17 19.10 9.72
C ASP A 19 18.48 18.41 10.90
N PRO A 20 18.99 18.54 12.14
CA PRO A 20 18.36 17.98 13.34
C PRO A 20 16.96 18.58 13.61
N ASN A 21 16.61 19.70 12.99
CA ASN A 21 15.29 20.31 13.08
C ASN A 21 14.32 19.85 11.99
N ARG A 22 14.80 19.16 10.94
CA ARG A 22 13.95 18.61 9.88
C ARG A 22 13.59 17.16 10.20
N PRO A 23 12.28 16.79 10.21
CA PRO A 23 11.91 15.39 10.36
C PRO A 23 12.43 14.54 9.21
N VAL A 24 12.78 13.29 9.50
CA VAL A 24 13.14 12.30 8.48
C VAL A 24 11.87 11.95 7.69
N ARG A 25 11.90 12.15 6.38
CA ARG A 25 10.75 11.92 5.48
C ARG A 25 10.77 10.48 4.99
N VAL A 26 9.84 9.68 5.50
CA VAL A 26 9.67 8.28 5.12
C VAL A 26 8.48 8.19 4.19
N TYR A 27 8.63 7.44 3.10
CA TYR A 27 7.54 7.13 2.17
C TYR A 27 7.16 5.66 2.28
N ALA A 28 5.87 5.38 2.41
CA ALA A 28 5.30 4.05 2.28
C ALA A 28 4.23 4.06 1.20
N ASP A 29 4.19 3.04 0.36
CA ASP A 29 3.18 2.92 -0.70
C ASP A 29 2.33 1.67 -0.56
N GLY A 30 1.18 1.70 -1.23
CA GLY A 30 0.28 0.57 -1.27
C GLY A 30 -1.04 0.89 -1.93
N ILE A 31 -1.89 -0.13 -1.97
CA ILE A 31 -3.25 0.00 -2.47
C ILE A 31 -4.19 0.44 -1.35
N PHE A 32 -4.00 -0.12 -0.15
CA PHE A 32 -4.79 0.18 1.05
C PHE A 32 -6.30 -0.11 0.89
N ASP A 33 -6.65 -1.07 0.05
CA ASP A 33 -8.03 -1.53 -0.12
C ASP A 33 -8.55 -2.25 1.14
N MET A 34 -9.80 -1.97 1.51
CA MET A 34 -10.40 -2.35 2.80
C MET A 34 -9.45 -2.07 3.97
N PHE A 35 -9.10 -0.80 4.16
CA PHE A 35 -8.09 -0.38 5.12
C PHE A 35 -8.32 -1.00 6.51
N HIS A 36 -7.36 -1.83 6.95
CA HIS A 36 -7.47 -2.67 8.14
C HIS A 36 -6.22 -2.54 9.04
N PHE A 37 -6.27 -3.11 10.25
CA PHE A 37 -5.20 -2.95 11.25
C PHE A 37 -3.83 -3.46 10.78
N GLY A 38 -3.77 -4.42 9.84
CA GLY A 38 -2.50 -4.82 9.22
C GLY A 38 -1.80 -3.68 8.47
N HIS A 39 -2.55 -2.83 7.75
CA HIS A 39 -1.99 -1.65 7.09
C HIS A 39 -1.57 -0.62 8.15
N ALA A 40 -2.43 -0.35 9.13
CA ALA A 40 -2.12 0.62 10.19
C ALA A 40 -0.85 0.25 10.97
N ARG A 41 -0.62 -1.04 11.27
CA ARG A 41 0.61 -1.52 11.94
C ARG A 41 1.86 -1.42 11.06
N ALA A 42 1.73 -1.58 9.75
CA ALA A 42 2.85 -1.36 8.83
C ALA A 42 3.24 0.14 8.80
N LEU A 43 2.24 1.02 8.74
CA LEU A 43 2.43 2.47 8.79
C LEU A 43 2.96 2.93 10.16
N GLU A 44 2.53 2.31 11.26
CA GLU A 44 3.10 2.53 12.58
C GLU A 44 4.60 2.23 12.62
N GLN A 45 5.01 1.10 12.06
CA GLN A 45 6.43 0.74 11.96
C GLN A 45 7.20 1.80 11.18
N ALA A 46 6.69 2.21 10.01
CA ALA A 46 7.30 3.26 9.19
C ALA A 46 7.43 4.60 9.95
N LYS A 47 6.37 5.02 10.66
CA LYS A 47 6.36 6.25 11.48
C LYS A 47 7.34 6.20 12.66
N LYS A 48 7.64 5.02 13.18
CA LYS A 48 8.53 4.81 14.33
C LYS A 48 9.97 4.45 13.96
N LEU A 49 10.32 4.42 12.67
CA LEU A 49 11.69 4.11 12.21
C LEU A 49 12.74 5.08 12.76
N PHE A 50 12.36 6.34 12.96
CA PHE A 50 13.25 7.39 13.49
C PHE A 50 12.55 8.19 14.60
N PRO A 51 13.30 8.80 15.54
CA PRO A 51 12.74 9.59 16.63
C PRO A 51 11.83 10.74 16.17
N HIS A 52 12.16 11.37 15.03
CA HIS A 52 11.40 12.46 14.44
C HIS A 52 11.12 12.13 12.96
N THR A 53 9.98 11.49 12.70
CA THR A 53 9.58 11.00 11.38
C THR A 53 8.38 11.76 10.84
N TYR A 54 8.42 12.11 9.57
CA TYR A 54 7.27 12.56 8.78
C TYR A 54 6.94 11.47 7.75
N LEU A 55 5.79 10.84 7.89
CA LEU A 55 5.33 9.71 7.07
C LEU A 55 4.40 10.20 5.96
N ILE A 56 4.90 10.02 4.74
CA ILE A 56 4.17 10.23 3.49
C ILE A 56 3.65 8.87 3.04
N VAL A 57 2.37 8.77 2.73
CA VAL A 57 1.76 7.54 2.22
C VAL A 57 1.25 7.74 0.80
N GLY A 58 1.86 7.01 -0.14
CA GLY A 58 1.46 7.00 -1.54
C GLY A 58 0.41 5.93 -1.83
N VAL A 59 -0.62 6.30 -2.58
CA VAL A 59 -1.74 5.41 -2.90
C VAL A 59 -1.94 5.34 -4.40
N CYS A 60 -1.81 4.14 -4.97
CA CYS A 60 -2.05 3.91 -6.39
C CYS A 60 -3.53 4.18 -6.74
N ASN A 61 -3.77 4.78 -7.90
CA ASN A 61 -5.12 4.99 -8.44
C ASN A 61 -5.76 3.64 -8.88
N ASP A 62 -7.07 3.64 -9.14
CA ASP A 62 -7.81 2.43 -9.52
C ASP A 62 -7.35 1.88 -10.87
N ALA A 63 -7.10 2.76 -11.86
CA ALA A 63 -6.69 2.34 -13.21
C ALA A 63 -5.37 1.56 -13.22
N VAL A 64 -4.37 2.04 -12.50
CA VAL A 64 -3.05 1.41 -12.32
C VAL A 64 -3.19 0.12 -11.51
N THR A 65 -3.96 0.16 -10.42
CA THR A 65 -4.18 -1.00 -9.55
C THR A 65 -4.87 -2.15 -10.31
N HIS A 66 -5.92 -1.84 -11.07
CA HIS A 66 -6.66 -2.84 -11.86
C HIS A 66 -5.81 -3.41 -12.99
N ARG A 67 -4.90 -2.62 -13.55
CA ARG A 67 -3.98 -3.06 -14.61
C ARG A 67 -2.92 -4.02 -14.11
N TYR A 68 -2.31 -3.75 -12.96
CA TYR A 68 -1.10 -4.46 -12.52
C TYR A 68 -1.32 -5.42 -11.34
N LYS A 69 -2.44 -5.31 -10.60
CA LYS A 69 -2.72 -6.14 -9.44
C LYS A 69 -4.04 -6.90 -9.54
N GLY A 70 -5.13 -6.18 -9.81
CA GLY A 70 -6.48 -6.70 -9.76
C GLY A 70 -7.49 -5.69 -9.22
N LYS A 71 -8.74 -6.14 -9.06
CA LYS A 71 -9.84 -5.28 -8.63
C LYS A 71 -9.71 -4.85 -7.17
N THR A 72 -10.23 -3.67 -6.88
CA THR A 72 -10.41 -3.13 -5.53
C THR A 72 -11.88 -3.20 -5.13
N VAL A 73 -12.15 -3.36 -3.83
CA VAL A 73 -13.50 -3.24 -3.26
C VAL A 73 -13.85 -1.77 -3.06
N MET A 74 -12.93 -1.01 -2.48
CA MET A 74 -13.04 0.44 -2.28
C MET A 74 -12.54 1.20 -3.52
N THR A 75 -13.21 2.29 -3.83
CA THR A 75 -12.76 3.28 -4.81
C THR A 75 -11.47 3.95 -4.35
N GLU A 76 -10.72 4.52 -5.29
CA GLU A 76 -9.51 5.28 -4.94
C GLU A 76 -9.75 6.41 -3.94
N ASP A 77 -10.85 7.16 -4.08
CA ASP A 77 -11.18 8.24 -3.16
C ASP A 77 -11.45 7.75 -1.74
N GLU A 78 -12.15 6.63 -1.58
CA GLU A 78 -12.38 6.04 -0.25
C GLU A 78 -11.07 5.52 0.37
N ARG A 79 -10.14 5.01 -0.45
CA ARG A 79 -8.81 4.57 0.01
C ARG A 79 -7.94 5.75 0.43
N TYR A 80 -7.98 6.85 -0.33
CA TYR A 80 -7.30 8.10 0.04
C TYR A 80 -7.83 8.64 1.37
N GLU A 81 -9.15 8.68 1.54
CA GLU A 81 -9.79 9.22 2.75
C GLU A 81 -9.51 8.34 3.97
N SER A 82 -9.55 7.01 3.81
CA SER A 82 -9.25 6.06 4.90
C SER A 82 -7.89 6.32 5.54
N LEU A 83 -6.89 6.69 4.73
CA LEU A 83 -5.54 6.98 5.22
C LEU A 83 -5.43 8.32 5.93
N ARG A 84 -6.23 9.33 5.58
CA ARG A 84 -6.26 10.61 6.31
C ARG A 84 -6.67 10.45 7.77
N HIS A 85 -7.39 9.38 8.08
CA HIS A 85 -7.82 9.03 9.44
C HIS A 85 -6.87 8.04 10.14
N CYS A 86 -5.81 7.60 9.48
CA CYS A 86 -4.79 6.77 10.12
C CYS A 86 -3.87 7.65 10.98
N ALA A 87 -3.83 7.37 12.29
CA ALA A 87 -3.08 8.17 13.27
C ALA A 87 -1.57 8.31 12.98
N TRP A 88 -1.00 7.43 12.16
CA TRP A 88 0.42 7.40 11.84
C TRP A 88 0.79 8.25 10.62
N VAL A 89 -0.19 8.64 9.80
CA VAL A 89 0.02 9.28 8.50
C VAL A 89 0.03 10.80 8.64
N ASP A 90 1.05 11.45 8.10
CA ASP A 90 1.12 12.92 8.08
C ASP A 90 0.69 13.50 6.73
N GLU A 91 0.99 12.80 5.63
CA GLU A 91 0.71 13.23 4.26
C GLU A 91 0.21 12.06 3.40
N VAL A 92 -0.83 12.29 2.60
CA VAL A 92 -1.33 11.32 1.61
C VAL A 92 -1.04 11.83 0.21
N VAL A 93 -0.28 11.05 -0.57
CA VAL A 93 -0.02 11.30 -1.98
C VAL A 93 -0.96 10.43 -2.82
N ARG A 94 -1.90 11.10 -3.50
CA ARG A 94 -2.79 10.46 -4.46
C ARG A 94 -2.06 10.14 -5.76
N ASP A 95 -2.61 9.20 -6.52
CA ASP A 95 -2.06 8.81 -7.83
C ASP A 95 -0.57 8.44 -7.77
N ALA A 96 -0.18 7.69 -6.74
CA ALA A 96 1.20 7.26 -6.59
C ALA A 96 1.59 6.31 -7.73
N PRO A 97 2.81 6.45 -8.28
CA PRO A 97 3.24 5.61 -9.39
C PRO A 97 3.49 4.16 -8.93
N TRP A 98 3.27 3.21 -9.83
CA TRP A 98 3.49 1.79 -9.57
C TRP A 98 4.96 1.47 -9.27
N VAL A 99 5.87 2.12 -10.00
CA VAL A 99 7.31 2.07 -9.79
C VAL A 99 7.76 3.50 -9.54
N ILE A 100 8.26 3.80 -8.34
CA ILE A 100 8.78 5.13 -8.04
C ILE A 100 10.21 5.27 -8.56
N ASN A 101 10.59 6.49 -8.95
CA ASN A 101 11.90 6.81 -9.51
C ASN A 101 12.60 7.91 -8.69
N MET A 102 13.83 8.26 -9.07
CA MET A 102 14.59 9.31 -8.38
C MET A 102 13.92 10.68 -8.46
N GLU A 103 13.26 11.01 -9.58
CA GLU A 103 12.52 12.26 -9.74
C GLU A 103 11.37 12.38 -8.73
N PHE A 104 10.62 11.30 -8.50
CA PHE A 104 9.57 11.23 -7.49
C PHE A 104 10.13 11.41 -6.08
N LEU A 105 11.25 10.72 -5.78
CA LEU A 105 11.92 10.86 -4.48
C LEU A 105 12.40 12.28 -4.22
N GLU A 106 13.00 12.94 -5.21
CA GLU A 106 13.47 14.31 -5.10
C GLU A 106 12.31 15.31 -4.99
N LYS A 107 11.26 15.13 -5.79
CA LYS A 107 10.05 15.98 -5.77
C LYS A 107 9.37 16.01 -4.41
N HIS A 108 9.34 14.88 -3.71
CA HIS A 108 8.68 14.75 -2.40
C HIS A 108 9.66 14.84 -1.20
N ASP A 109 10.94 15.11 -1.47
CA ASP A 109 12.03 15.17 -0.48
C ASP A 109 12.10 13.90 0.40
N ILE A 110 12.01 12.74 -0.24
CA ILE A 110 11.95 11.43 0.45
C ILE A 110 13.36 10.97 0.83
N ASP A 111 13.55 10.69 2.12
CA ASP A 111 14.81 10.18 2.67
C ASP A 111 14.88 8.65 2.56
N TYR A 112 13.79 7.97 2.96
CA TYR A 112 13.68 6.52 3.06
C TYR A 112 12.36 6.01 2.52
N VAL A 113 12.35 4.75 2.07
CA VAL A 113 11.14 4.05 1.66
C VAL A 113 10.92 2.80 2.51
N ALA A 114 9.69 2.66 3.00
CA ALA A 114 9.28 1.58 3.87
C ALA A 114 8.19 0.73 3.22
N HIS A 115 8.47 -0.56 3.06
CA HIS A 115 7.54 -1.58 2.56
C HIS A 115 7.89 -2.94 3.18
N ASP A 116 7.08 -3.98 3.00
CA ASP A 116 7.48 -5.34 3.38
C ASP A 116 8.68 -5.85 2.56
N ASP A 117 9.43 -6.80 3.14
CA ASP A 117 10.72 -7.32 2.60
C ASP A 117 10.53 -8.37 1.50
N LEU A 118 9.29 -8.62 1.05
CA LEU A 118 9.04 -9.57 -0.02
C LEU A 118 9.31 -8.90 -1.36
N PRO A 119 10.07 -9.54 -2.27
CA PRO A 119 10.27 -9.02 -3.61
C PRO A 119 8.92 -8.76 -4.27
N TYR A 120 8.66 -7.52 -4.63
CA TYR A 120 7.44 -7.16 -5.34
C TYR A 120 7.73 -7.26 -6.83
N ALA A 121 7.43 -8.44 -7.39
CA ALA A 121 7.62 -8.70 -8.81
C ALA A 121 6.87 -7.63 -9.63
N ASP A 122 7.62 -6.90 -10.45
CA ASP A 122 7.05 -5.83 -11.24
C ASP A 122 6.13 -6.39 -12.32
N ALA A 123 4.82 -6.33 -12.08
CA ALA A 123 3.82 -6.70 -13.06
C ALA A 123 3.85 -5.84 -14.34
N SER A 124 4.60 -4.73 -14.36
CA SER A 124 4.85 -3.93 -15.57
C SER A 124 6.02 -4.47 -16.43
N GLY A 125 6.86 -5.35 -15.88
CA GLY A 125 8.01 -5.93 -16.57
C GLY A 125 9.21 -5.00 -16.71
N SER A 126 9.27 -3.91 -15.94
CA SER A 126 10.33 -2.91 -16.00
C SER A 126 11.53 -3.24 -15.09
N CYS A 127 11.33 -4.07 -14.05
CA CYS A 127 12.39 -4.51 -13.14
C CYS A 127 12.05 -5.82 -12.41
N ASP A 128 13.04 -6.53 -11.87
CA ASP A 128 12.78 -7.77 -11.10
C ASP A 128 12.20 -7.47 -9.70
N ASP A 129 12.54 -6.30 -9.13
CA ASP A 129 12.05 -5.79 -7.85
C ASP A 129 11.91 -4.26 -7.93
N VAL A 130 10.69 -3.76 -7.72
CA VAL A 130 10.38 -2.32 -7.74
C VAL A 130 11.12 -1.53 -6.65
N TYR A 131 11.67 -2.21 -5.63
CA TYR A 131 12.47 -1.60 -4.58
C TYR A 131 13.99 -1.83 -4.74
N GLY A 132 14.41 -2.62 -5.72
CA GLY A 132 15.80 -3.08 -5.87
C GLY A 132 16.83 -1.99 -6.16
N PHE A 133 16.41 -0.80 -6.61
CA PHE A 133 17.31 0.31 -6.94
C PHE A 133 17.89 1.05 -5.72
N ARG A 134 17.54 0.66 -4.48
CA ARG A 134 17.70 1.49 -3.28
C ARG A 134 18.83 1.02 -2.37
N ALA A 135 20.07 1.15 -2.82
CA ALA A 135 21.24 0.97 -1.96
C ALA A 135 21.14 1.85 -0.69
N GLY A 136 20.78 1.24 0.45
CA GLY A 136 20.74 1.87 1.78
C GLY A 136 19.50 2.70 2.15
N ARG A 137 18.54 2.92 1.24
CA ARG A 137 17.34 3.77 1.50
C ARG A 137 16.05 2.99 1.76
N PHE A 138 16.07 1.68 1.58
CA PHE A 138 14.93 0.81 1.89
C PHE A 138 14.91 0.43 3.38
N LYS A 139 13.72 0.41 3.98
CA LYS A 139 13.46 0.02 5.36
C LYS A 139 12.33 -1.00 5.40
N ALA A 140 12.68 -2.27 5.59
CA ALA A 140 11.71 -3.34 5.65
C ALA A 140 10.75 -3.16 6.85
N THR A 141 9.46 -3.37 6.60
CA THR A 141 8.41 -3.50 7.61
C THR A 141 7.93 -4.94 7.66
N GLN A 142 7.31 -5.31 8.78
CA GLN A 142 6.77 -6.66 9.00
C GLN A 142 5.27 -6.67 8.77
N ARG A 143 4.82 -7.66 8.00
CA ARG A 143 3.39 -7.91 7.79
C ARG A 143 2.74 -8.39 9.08
N THR A 144 1.49 -8.01 9.28
CA THR A 144 0.70 -8.53 10.40
C THR A 144 0.02 -9.84 9.99
N GLU A 145 0.30 -10.92 10.70
CA GLU A 145 -0.35 -12.21 10.47
C GLU A 145 -1.84 -12.19 10.82
N GLY A 146 -2.63 -13.02 10.14
CA GLY A 146 -4.06 -13.19 10.42
C GLY A 146 -4.99 -12.09 9.91
N VAL A 147 -4.47 -11.15 9.10
CA VAL A 147 -5.29 -10.14 8.41
C VAL A 147 -4.71 -9.79 7.04
N SER A 148 -5.59 -9.72 6.04
CA SER A 148 -5.31 -9.11 4.73
C SER A 148 -6.62 -8.79 4.03
N THR A 149 -6.59 -7.92 3.02
CA THR A 149 -7.76 -7.66 2.15
C THR A 149 -8.33 -8.97 1.60
N SER A 150 -7.48 -9.88 1.11
CA SER A 150 -7.90 -11.19 0.58
C SER A 150 -8.58 -12.05 1.64
N ASP A 151 -8.03 -12.10 2.86
CA ASP A 151 -8.60 -12.88 3.96
C ASP A 151 -9.96 -12.32 4.39
N LEU A 152 -10.11 -10.99 4.48
CA LEU A 152 -11.40 -10.36 4.75
C LEU A 152 -12.44 -10.67 3.66
N ILE A 153 -12.05 -10.63 2.39
CA ILE A 153 -12.93 -11.03 1.27
C ILE A 153 -13.33 -12.50 1.40
N LEU A 154 -12.38 -13.39 1.68
CA LEU A 154 -12.64 -14.82 1.80
C LEU A 154 -13.61 -15.15 2.94
N ARG A 155 -13.51 -14.44 4.08
CA ARG A 155 -14.47 -14.57 5.19
C ARG A 155 -15.88 -14.20 4.74
N ILE A 156 -16.05 -13.06 4.07
CA ILE A 156 -17.34 -12.61 3.55
C ILE A 156 -17.92 -13.62 2.55
N LEU A 157 -17.10 -14.10 1.61
CA LEU A 157 -17.53 -15.06 0.61
C LEU A 157 -17.92 -16.41 1.21
N LYS A 158 -17.18 -16.87 2.22
CA LYS A 158 -17.49 -18.11 2.94
C LYS A 158 -18.85 -18.00 3.64
N ASP A 159 -19.06 -16.93 4.41
CA ASP A 159 -20.30 -16.70 5.15
C ASP A 159 -21.49 -16.54 4.19
N TYR A 160 -21.29 -15.86 3.07
CA TYR A 160 -22.30 -15.75 2.01
C TYR A 160 -22.65 -17.12 1.43
N ASN A 161 -21.66 -17.94 1.08
CA ASN A 161 -21.90 -19.27 0.55
C ASN A 161 -22.64 -20.18 1.54
N GLU A 162 -22.25 -20.16 2.82
CA GLU A 162 -22.96 -20.88 3.89
C GLU A 162 -24.41 -20.40 4.05
N TYR A 163 -24.62 -19.07 4.02
CA TYR A 163 -25.95 -18.49 4.05
C TYR A 163 -26.81 -18.99 2.87
N VAL A 164 -26.27 -18.98 1.66
CA VAL A 164 -26.99 -19.44 0.46
C VAL A 164 -27.35 -20.92 0.57
N LEU A 165 -26.38 -21.79 0.86
CA LEU A 165 -26.60 -23.23 0.94
C LEU A 165 -27.62 -23.60 2.02
N ARG A 166 -27.57 -22.94 3.18
CA ARG A 166 -28.52 -23.16 4.28
C ARG A 166 -29.95 -22.75 3.92
N ASN A 167 -30.14 -21.69 3.15
CA ASN A 167 -31.48 -21.28 2.76
C ASN A 167 -32.04 -22.14 1.61
N LEU A 168 -31.19 -22.56 0.67
CA LEU A 168 -31.59 -23.53 -0.35
C LEU A 168 -32.07 -24.86 0.26
N SER A 169 -31.38 -25.37 1.29
CA SER A 169 -31.81 -26.60 1.98
C SER A 169 -33.11 -26.44 2.77
N ARG A 170 -33.48 -25.20 3.12
CA ARG A 170 -34.77 -24.85 3.75
C ARG A 170 -35.90 -24.62 2.73
N GLY A 171 -35.64 -24.80 1.44
CA GLY A 171 -36.64 -24.69 0.37
C GLY A 171 -36.78 -23.29 -0.23
N TYR A 172 -35.93 -22.33 0.14
CA TYR A 172 -35.89 -21.04 -0.56
C TYR A 172 -35.33 -21.23 -1.97
N THR A 173 -35.88 -20.49 -2.94
CA THR A 173 -35.35 -20.49 -4.30
C THR A 173 -34.24 -19.45 -4.45
N ARG A 174 -33.43 -19.57 -5.50
CA ARG A 174 -32.39 -18.56 -5.82
C ARG A 174 -32.99 -17.16 -6.06
N ARG A 175 -34.23 -17.10 -6.56
CA ARG A 175 -34.97 -15.86 -6.78
C ARG A 175 -35.32 -15.18 -5.44
N ASP A 176 -35.74 -15.97 -4.45
CA ASP A 176 -36.07 -15.47 -3.11
C ASP A 176 -34.85 -14.90 -2.39
N LEU A 177 -33.67 -15.46 -2.68
CA LEU A 177 -32.38 -15.00 -2.14
C LEU A 177 -31.75 -13.84 -2.93
N GLY A 178 -32.42 -13.34 -3.98
CA GLY A 178 -31.88 -12.26 -4.82
C GLY A 178 -30.62 -12.64 -5.59
N ILE A 179 -30.34 -13.93 -5.76
CA ILE A 179 -29.12 -14.42 -6.41
C ILE A 179 -29.37 -14.45 -7.91
N SER A 180 -28.80 -13.49 -8.64
CA SER A 180 -28.78 -13.55 -10.10
C SER A 180 -27.92 -14.73 -10.57
N LEU A 181 -28.29 -15.36 -11.70
CA LEU A 181 -27.42 -16.32 -12.38
C LEU A 181 -26.18 -15.57 -12.86
N VAL A 182 -25.11 -15.60 -12.09
CA VAL A 182 -23.80 -15.21 -12.60
C VAL A 182 -23.50 -16.16 -13.76
N LYS A 183 -23.49 -15.64 -14.99
CA LYS A 183 -22.94 -16.36 -16.14
C LYS A 183 -21.48 -16.65 -15.77
N VAL A 184 -21.20 -17.88 -15.37
CA VAL A 184 -19.85 -18.41 -15.46
C VAL A 184 -19.56 -18.39 -16.95
N CYS A 185 -18.71 -17.46 -17.41
CA CYS A 185 -18.10 -17.61 -18.72
C CYS A 185 -17.33 -18.92 -18.66
N ALA A 186 -17.90 -19.97 -19.24
CA ALA A 186 -17.16 -21.17 -19.54
C ALA A 186 -16.06 -20.74 -20.52
N SER A 187 -14.82 -20.72 -20.05
CA SER A 187 -13.66 -20.69 -20.91
C SER A 187 -13.68 -21.99 -21.70
N THR A 188 -14.17 -21.94 -22.93
CA THR A 188 -13.88 -22.94 -23.97
C THR A 188 -12.41 -22.96 -24.29
#